data_AF-A0A8X6PCJ2-F1
#
_entry.id   AF-A0A8X6PCJ2-F1
#
_cell.length_a   1.000
_cell.length_b   1.000
_cell.length_c   1.000
_cell.angle_alpha   90.00
_cell.angle_beta   90.00
_cell.angle_gamma   90.00
#
_symmetry.space_group_name_H-M   'P 1'
#
loop_
_entity.id
_entity.type
_entity.pdbx_description
1 polymer ?
#
loop_
_entity_poly.entity_id
_entity_poly.type
_entity_poly.pdbx_seq_one_letter_code
_entity_poly.pdbx_strand_id
1 'polypeptide(L)'
;MSESSKRRMWKMRFTGKLLKSAIFIVCVGCFSWQSADFLQLYLTYPTATSVDVNFPEVLIKPAVTICSSNPVSRWAFCYKYPHLCQKPNNLTKFCKKQPHFCKYGTSDLVIPKLGYYANDSSYEIHLALMEIYMHLDGGGYWSWERPYLEDKGSKLKPIFVYDYERLVYITCYSSNLHIYGSEEVETIYSNETFETPHSMNRIITENLEWNSFYPWTAPQILLSVHSPFVPINPFDEGVLLENFHDYFINLKLCRLRVERLVFSVFVREIGKETHYEQLSEEFIKALVLQSTLYFYSEKVRPKNSTFSNLLITPTVRITKVYGKRTITLDLVHKKCAEKGVRGIFLSHAMVVRKDIRW
;
A
#
# COMPACT_ATOMS: atom_id res chain seq x y z
N MET A 1 72.78 66.20 14.29
CA MET A 1 71.76 65.13 14.25
C MET A 1 72.47 63.78 14.30
N SER A 2 72.40 63.07 15.43
CA SER A 2 73.24 61.90 15.73
C SER A 2 72.98 60.71 14.78
N GLU A 3 74.03 60.04 14.33
CA GLU A 3 73.97 58.83 13.51
C GLU A 3 73.07 57.73 14.10
N SER A 4 72.94 57.70 15.44
CA SER A 4 72.06 56.76 16.14
C SER A 4 70.56 57.02 15.87
N SER A 5 70.19 58.28 15.59
CA SER A 5 68.81 58.67 15.26
C SER A 5 68.42 58.24 13.84
N LYS A 6 69.36 58.36 12.87
CA LYS A 6 69.13 57.89 11.49
C LYS A 6 68.95 56.37 11.43
N ARG A 7 69.71 55.60 12.22
CA ARG A 7 69.56 54.13 12.30
C ARG A 7 68.22 53.70 12.91
N ARG A 8 67.70 54.40 13.93
CA ARG A 8 66.37 54.10 14.52
C ARG A 8 65.22 54.43 13.57
N MET A 9 65.31 55.53 12.83
CA MET A 9 64.28 55.94 11.88
C MET A 9 64.17 54.98 10.68
N TRP A 10 65.29 54.43 10.22
CA TRP A 10 65.31 53.40 9.16
C TRP A 10 64.74 52.06 9.64
N LYS A 11 65.01 51.68 10.90
CA LYS A 11 64.50 50.44 11.51
C LYS A 11 62.97 50.44 11.67
N MET A 12 62.36 51.57 12.05
CA MET A 12 60.89 51.71 12.16
C MET A 12 60.18 51.68 10.80
N ARG A 13 60.83 52.19 9.74
CA ARG A 13 60.26 52.18 8.37
C ARG A 13 60.29 50.79 7.75
N PHE A 14 61.31 49.99 8.08
CA PHE A 14 61.47 48.63 7.58
C PHE A 14 60.50 47.65 8.27
N THR A 15 60.35 47.73 9.60
CA THR A 15 59.39 46.89 10.34
C THR A 15 57.94 47.15 9.95
N GLY A 16 57.56 48.40 9.65
CA GLY A 16 56.22 48.73 9.18
C GLY A 16 55.87 48.11 7.81
N LYS A 17 56.86 47.98 6.91
CA LYS A 17 56.65 47.32 5.61
C LYS A 17 56.50 45.80 5.75
N LEU A 18 57.32 45.18 6.61
CA LEU A 18 57.24 43.75 6.89
C LEU A 18 55.92 43.36 7.56
N LEU A 19 55.46 44.16 8.54
CA LEU A 19 54.17 43.92 9.19
C LEU A 19 53.00 44.03 8.19
N LYS A 20 53.00 45.07 7.34
CA LYS A 20 51.98 45.22 6.29
C LYS A 20 51.99 44.05 5.30
N SER A 21 53.18 43.58 4.92
CA SER A 21 53.34 42.41 4.05
C SER A 21 52.83 41.13 4.71
N ALA A 22 53.14 40.91 5.99
CA ALA A 22 52.70 39.74 6.73
C ALA A 22 51.17 39.70 6.87
N ILE A 23 50.56 40.84 7.24
CA ILE A 23 49.10 40.98 7.30
C ILE A 23 48.47 40.69 5.94
N PHE A 24 49.04 41.23 4.86
CA PHE A 24 48.56 40.99 3.51
C PHE A 24 48.60 39.51 3.12
N ILE A 25 49.70 38.80 3.42
CA ILE A 25 49.82 37.35 3.15
C ILE A 25 48.77 36.55 3.94
N VAL A 26 48.57 36.87 5.22
CA VAL A 26 47.55 36.20 6.05
C VAL A 26 46.15 36.44 5.46
N CYS A 27 45.83 37.67 5.06
CA CYS A 27 44.54 37.99 4.43
C CYS A 27 44.33 37.22 3.12
N VAL A 28 45.34 37.14 2.24
CA VAL A 28 45.27 36.40 0.98
C VAL A 28 45.11 34.89 1.24
N GLY A 29 45.79 34.35 2.25
CA GLY A 29 45.66 32.96 2.67
C GLY A 29 44.24 32.63 3.14
N CYS A 30 43.68 33.43 4.06
CA CYS A 30 42.30 33.26 4.53
C CYS A 30 41.27 33.39 3.40
N PHE A 31 41.47 34.35 2.49
CA PHE A 31 40.59 34.53 1.33
C PHE A 31 40.62 33.32 0.39
N SER A 32 41.81 32.78 0.12
CA SER A 32 41.98 31.61 -0.73
C SER A 32 41.35 30.36 -0.10
N TRP A 33 41.49 30.19 1.23
CA TRP A 33 40.85 29.12 1.98
C TRP A 33 39.32 29.19 1.88
N GLN A 34 38.73 30.35 2.17
CA GLN A 34 37.28 30.55 2.07
C GLN A 34 36.76 30.33 0.64
N SER A 35 37.54 30.75 -0.36
CA SER A 35 37.20 30.54 -1.77
C SER A 35 37.22 29.05 -2.14
N ALA A 36 38.18 28.27 -1.63
CA ALA A 36 38.25 26.83 -1.84
C ALA A 36 37.07 26.09 -1.19
N ASP A 37 36.68 26.46 0.04
CA ASP A 37 35.51 25.89 0.72
C ASP A 37 34.21 26.19 -0.06
N PHE A 38 34.05 27.42 -0.56
CA PHE A 38 32.90 27.78 -1.38
C PHE A 38 32.90 27.04 -2.72
N LEU A 39 34.06 26.89 -3.35
CA LEU A 39 34.19 26.12 -4.59
C LEU A 39 33.85 24.64 -4.36
N GLN A 40 34.27 24.05 -3.24
CA GLN A 40 33.90 22.69 -2.87
C GLN A 40 32.38 22.55 -2.66
N LEU A 41 31.76 23.52 -1.98
CA LEU A 41 30.30 23.54 -1.81
C LEU A 41 29.59 23.70 -3.18
N TYR A 42 30.13 24.53 -4.08
CA TYR A 42 29.58 24.70 -5.42
C TYR A 42 29.68 23.41 -6.25
N LEU A 43 30.84 22.74 -6.21
CA LEU A 43 31.09 21.50 -6.95
C LEU A 43 30.33 20.28 -6.38
N THR A 44 29.83 20.34 -5.15
CA THR A 44 28.95 19.30 -4.60
C THR A 44 27.50 19.44 -5.08
N TYR A 45 27.16 20.51 -5.81
CA TYR A 45 25.83 20.79 -6.33
C TYR A 45 24.70 20.49 -5.30
N PRO A 46 24.75 21.06 -4.09
CA PRO A 46 23.73 20.80 -3.09
C PRO A 46 22.39 21.32 -3.60
N THR A 47 21.49 20.43 -3.97
CA THR A 47 20.13 20.79 -4.36
C THR A 47 19.32 21.09 -3.11
N ALA A 48 18.97 22.37 -2.90
CA ALA A 48 17.95 22.73 -1.92
C ALA A 48 16.57 22.48 -2.53
N THR A 49 15.86 21.45 -2.05
CA THR A 49 14.47 21.22 -2.43
C THR A 49 13.57 22.04 -1.51
N SER A 50 13.07 23.18 -1.99
CA SER A 50 11.96 23.86 -1.33
C SER A 50 10.68 23.07 -1.61
N VAL A 51 10.16 22.38 -0.60
CA VAL A 51 8.87 21.70 -0.69
C VAL A 51 7.80 22.71 -0.29
N ASP A 52 7.09 23.24 -1.28
CA ASP A 52 5.88 24.01 -1.04
C ASP A 52 4.68 23.05 -1.02
N VAL A 53 3.90 23.10 0.05
CA VAL A 53 2.78 22.17 0.27
C VAL A 53 1.48 22.91 0.03
N ASN A 54 1.04 22.90 -1.23
CA ASN A 54 -0.26 23.44 -1.60
C ASN A 54 -1.32 22.33 -1.47
N PHE A 55 -2.33 22.59 -0.64
CA PHE A 55 -3.50 21.72 -0.52
C PHE A 55 -4.49 22.07 -1.63
N PRO A 56 -4.75 21.17 -2.59
CA PRO A 56 -5.72 21.44 -3.63
C PRO A 56 -7.13 21.44 -3.00
N GLU A 57 -7.98 22.34 -3.48
CA GLU A 57 -9.40 22.40 -3.08
C GLU A 57 -10.15 21.12 -3.46
N VAL A 58 -9.68 20.42 -4.49
CA VAL A 58 -10.25 19.19 -5.02
C VAL A 58 -9.20 18.09 -4.96
N LEU A 59 -9.52 17.01 -4.24
CA LEU A 59 -8.69 15.83 -4.10
C LEU A 59 -9.27 14.69 -4.92
N ILE A 60 -8.39 13.93 -5.56
CA ILE A 60 -8.79 12.74 -6.30
C ILE A 60 -9.00 11.61 -5.29
N LYS A 61 -10.19 10.99 -5.29
CA LYS A 61 -10.49 9.82 -4.45
C LYS A 61 -9.62 8.64 -4.93
N PRO A 62 -9.08 7.80 -4.04
CA PRO A 62 -8.35 6.61 -4.47
C PRO A 62 -9.30 5.57 -5.08
N ALA A 63 -8.73 4.64 -5.85
CA ALA A 63 -9.44 3.43 -6.23
C ALA A 63 -9.42 2.41 -5.09
N VAL A 64 -10.52 1.67 -4.95
CA VAL A 64 -10.64 0.56 -3.99
C VAL A 64 -10.90 -0.70 -4.78
N THR A 65 -9.95 -1.63 -4.74
CA THR A 65 -10.01 -2.89 -5.48
C THR A 65 -10.14 -4.06 -4.54
N ILE A 66 -11.07 -4.95 -4.86
CA ILE A 66 -11.36 -6.18 -4.10
C ILE A 66 -11.23 -7.38 -5.01
N CYS A 67 -10.45 -8.36 -4.59
CA CYS A 67 -10.32 -9.65 -5.27
C CYS A 67 -10.84 -10.77 -4.38
N SER A 68 -11.53 -11.74 -4.99
CA SER A 68 -11.70 -13.06 -4.37
C SER A 68 -10.48 -13.92 -4.75
N SER A 69 -9.84 -14.55 -3.77
CA SER A 69 -8.82 -15.57 -4.04
C SER A 69 -9.41 -16.86 -4.62
N ASN A 70 -10.74 -16.99 -4.65
CA ASN A 70 -11.44 -18.05 -5.35
C ASN A 70 -11.92 -17.54 -6.72
N PRO A 71 -11.23 -17.87 -7.82
CA PRO A 71 -11.54 -17.28 -9.12
C PRO A 71 -12.81 -17.85 -9.75
N VAL A 72 -13.19 -19.07 -9.39
CA VAL A 72 -14.30 -19.80 -10.00
C VAL A 72 -15.13 -20.45 -8.90
N SER A 73 -16.44 -20.45 -9.03
CA SER A 73 -17.31 -21.22 -8.15
C SER A 73 -17.18 -22.72 -8.44
N ARG A 74 -16.91 -23.54 -7.41
CA ARG A 74 -16.88 -25.01 -7.52
C ARG A 74 -18.16 -25.56 -8.14
N TRP A 75 -19.31 -25.12 -7.63
CA TRP A 75 -20.61 -25.57 -8.09
C TRP A 75 -20.84 -25.19 -9.54
N ALA A 76 -20.56 -23.93 -9.92
CA ALA A 76 -20.71 -23.49 -11.30
C ALA A 76 -19.80 -24.27 -12.26
N PHE A 77 -18.55 -24.50 -11.85
CA PHE A 77 -17.60 -25.30 -12.62
C PHE A 77 -18.08 -26.74 -12.80
N CYS A 78 -18.45 -27.42 -11.73
CA CYS A 78 -18.90 -28.81 -11.79
C CYS A 78 -20.26 -28.97 -12.49
N TYR A 79 -21.10 -27.94 -12.50
CA TYR A 79 -22.32 -27.92 -13.29
C TYR A 79 -22.01 -27.89 -14.80
N LYS A 80 -21.05 -27.06 -15.23
CA LYS A 80 -20.65 -26.97 -16.66
C LYS A 80 -19.81 -28.17 -17.11
N TYR A 81 -18.89 -28.62 -16.26
CA TYR A 81 -17.93 -29.70 -16.57
C TYR A 81 -18.06 -30.87 -15.58
N PRO A 82 -19.19 -31.59 -15.57
CA PRO A 82 -19.42 -32.67 -14.59
C PRO A 82 -18.40 -33.80 -14.69
N HIS A 83 -17.86 -34.06 -15.88
CA HIS A 83 -16.84 -35.09 -16.10
C HIS A 83 -15.47 -34.74 -15.48
N LEU A 84 -15.21 -33.45 -15.24
CA LEU A 84 -13.99 -32.95 -14.56
C LEU A 84 -14.15 -32.85 -13.05
N CYS A 85 -15.32 -33.23 -12.53
CA CYS A 85 -15.59 -33.28 -11.12
C CYS A 85 -15.80 -34.72 -10.67
N GLN A 86 -15.49 -34.98 -9.40
CA GLN A 86 -15.75 -36.26 -8.78
C GLN A 86 -16.04 -36.10 -7.30
N LYS A 87 -16.71 -37.12 -6.74
CA LYS A 87 -16.84 -37.25 -5.30
C LYS A 87 -15.45 -37.56 -4.70
N PRO A 88 -15.06 -36.98 -3.56
CA PRO A 88 -13.80 -37.31 -2.91
C PRO A 88 -13.71 -38.81 -2.61
N ASN A 89 -12.56 -39.44 -2.92
CA ASN A 89 -12.38 -40.90 -2.75
C ASN A 89 -12.61 -41.38 -1.31
N ASN A 90 -12.27 -40.55 -0.32
CA ASN A 90 -12.53 -40.80 1.09
C ASN A 90 -13.21 -39.60 1.73
N LEU A 91 -14.54 -39.63 1.74
CA LEU A 91 -15.38 -38.52 2.17
C LEU A 91 -15.18 -38.20 3.66
N THR A 92 -15.02 -39.19 4.52
CA THR A 92 -14.78 -38.99 5.97
C THR A 92 -13.46 -38.26 6.22
N LYS A 93 -12.38 -38.67 5.55
CA LYS A 93 -11.06 -38.01 5.65
C LYS A 93 -11.10 -36.60 5.07
N PHE A 94 -11.80 -36.41 3.95
CA PHE A 94 -12.00 -35.11 3.34
C PHE A 94 -12.73 -34.15 4.28
N CYS A 95 -13.91 -34.53 4.80
CA CYS A 95 -14.68 -33.69 5.72
C CYS A 95 -13.96 -33.42 7.04
N LYS A 96 -13.12 -34.34 7.52
CA LYS A 96 -12.28 -34.10 8.70
C LYS A 96 -11.24 -33.00 8.47
N LYS A 97 -10.66 -32.94 7.26
CA LYS A 97 -9.68 -31.90 6.89
C LYS A 97 -10.35 -30.59 6.48
N GLN A 98 -11.49 -30.69 5.79
CA GLN A 98 -12.21 -29.56 5.20
C GLN A 98 -13.68 -29.58 5.64
N PRO A 99 -13.97 -29.25 6.90
CA PRO A 99 -15.32 -29.34 7.45
C PRO A 99 -16.33 -28.40 6.77
N HIS A 100 -15.87 -27.27 6.25
CA HIS A 100 -16.73 -26.26 5.62
C HIS A 100 -17.46 -26.79 4.37
N PHE A 101 -16.85 -27.68 3.58
CA PHE A 101 -17.51 -28.29 2.42
C PHE A 101 -18.64 -29.26 2.81
N CYS A 102 -18.58 -29.84 4.01
CA CYS A 102 -19.50 -30.90 4.43
C CYS A 102 -20.65 -30.38 5.32
N LYS A 103 -20.73 -29.06 5.55
CA LYS A 103 -21.72 -28.42 6.42
C LYS A 103 -23.16 -28.60 5.93
N TYR A 104 -23.38 -28.62 4.62
CA TYR A 104 -24.71 -28.66 3.98
C TYR A 104 -25.11 -30.06 3.46
N GLY A 105 -24.45 -31.11 3.96
CA GLY A 105 -24.66 -32.47 3.47
C GLY A 105 -23.61 -32.91 2.45
N THR A 106 -23.52 -34.22 2.24
CA THR A 106 -22.41 -34.86 1.51
C THR A 106 -22.89 -35.76 0.36
N SER A 107 -24.21 -35.85 0.14
CA SER A 107 -24.82 -36.57 -0.97
C SER A 107 -24.29 -36.06 -2.31
N ASP A 108 -24.37 -34.74 -2.50
CA ASP A 108 -24.12 -34.04 -3.76
C ASP A 108 -22.74 -33.36 -3.80
N LEU A 109 -21.88 -33.67 -2.83
CA LEU A 109 -20.54 -33.09 -2.74
C LEU A 109 -19.64 -33.64 -3.86
N VAL A 110 -19.38 -32.80 -4.86
CA VAL A 110 -18.39 -33.03 -5.92
C VAL A 110 -17.30 -31.95 -5.89
N ILE A 111 -16.07 -32.32 -6.21
CA ILE A 111 -14.92 -31.43 -6.28
C ILE A 111 -14.22 -31.56 -7.64
N PRO A 112 -13.53 -30.53 -8.14
CA PRO A 112 -12.70 -30.64 -9.34
C PRO A 112 -11.58 -31.68 -9.14
N LYS A 113 -11.23 -32.38 -10.23
CA LYS A 113 -10.21 -33.44 -10.28
C LYS A 113 -8.75 -32.93 -10.19
N LEU A 114 -8.40 -32.31 -9.07
CA LEU A 114 -7.13 -31.61 -8.86
C LEU A 114 -6.05 -32.44 -8.10
N GLY A 115 -5.97 -33.75 -8.34
CA GLY A 115 -4.84 -34.61 -7.95
C GLY A 115 -4.68 -34.98 -6.46
N TYR A 116 -5.02 -34.11 -5.50
CA TYR A 116 -4.83 -34.43 -4.06
C TYR A 116 -5.97 -35.28 -3.48
N TYR A 117 -7.20 -35.02 -3.92
CA TYR A 117 -8.43 -35.69 -3.45
C TYR A 117 -9.17 -36.44 -4.56
N ALA A 118 -8.60 -36.44 -5.77
CA ALA A 118 -9.25 -36.92 -6.99
C ALA A 118 -8.25 -37.52 -7.99
N ASN A 119 -8.74 -38.32 -8.94
CA ASN A 119 -7.91 -38.89 -10.00
C ASN A 119 -7.49 -37.79 -10.98
N ASP A 120 -6.24 -37.82 -11.44
CA ASP A 120 -5.62 -36.74 -12.22
C ASP A 120 -6.38 -36.41 -13.52
N SER A 121 -6.88 -35.19 -13.64
CA SER A 121 -7.25 -34.56 -14.92
C SER A 121 -6.76 -33.10 -14.98
N SER A 122 -5.55 -32.85 -14.49
CA SER A 122 -4.99 -31.49 -14.30
C SER A 122 -4.97 -30.67 -15.60
N TYR A 123 -4.64 -31.29 -16.73
CA TYR A 123 -4.58 -30.62 -18.03
C TYR A 123 -5.97 -30.19 -18.54
N GLU A 124 -6.97 -31.07 -18.48
CA GLU A 124 -8.33 -30.75 -18.94
C GLU A 124 -8.97 -29.66 -18.07
N ILE A 125 -8.70 -29.66 -16.76
CA ILE A 125 -9.15 -28.59 -15.87
C ILE A 125 -8.51 -27.26 -16.25
N HIS A 126 -7.21 -27.25 -16.55
CA HIS A 126 -6.54 -26.03 -16.97
C HIS A 126 -7.13 -25.47 -18.27
N LEU A 127 -7.41 -26.32 -19.26
CA LEU A 127 -8.09 -25.93 -20.49
C LEU A 127 -9.49 -25.38 -20.22
N ALA A 128 -10.28 -26.04 -19.36
CA ALA A 128 -11.61 -25.58 -18.98
C ALA A 128 -11.58 -24.23 -18.25
N LEU A 129 -10.58 -24.01 -17.38
CA LEU A 129 -10.37 -22.71 -16.73
C LEU A 129 -10.00 -21.63 -17.75
N MET A 130 -9.07 -21.91 -18.67
CA MET A 130 -8.74 -20.98 -19.76
C MET A 130 -9.96 -20.65 -20.61
N GLU A 131 -10.80 -21.64 -20.94
CA GLU A 131 -12.05 -21.43 -21.67
C GLU A 131 -12.98 -20.50 -20.89
N ILE A 132 -13.16 -20.73 -19.57
CA ILE A 132 -13.96 -19.84 -18.72
C ILE A 132 -13.40 -18.42 -18.81
N TYR A 133 -12.10 -18.22 -18.62
CA TYR A 133 -11.48 -16.89 -18.62
C TYR A 133 -11.61 -16.16 -19.96
N MET A 134 -11.42 -16.86 -21.09
CA MET A 134 -11.58 -16.24 -22.42
C MET A 134 -13.02 -15.81 -22.71
N HIS A 135 -14.01 -16.42 -22.05
CA HIS A 135 -15.43 -16.09 -22.23
C HIS A 135 -15.99 -15.17 -21.12
N LEU A 136 -15.15 -14.65 -20.21
CA LEU A 136 -15.58 -13.72 -19.16
C LEU A 136 -15.90 -12.30 -19.66
N ASP A 137 -15.74 -12.03 -20.95
CA ASP A 137 -15.87 -10.70 -21.56
C ASP A 137 -17.29 -10.08 -21.52
N GLY A 138 -18.27 -10.76 -20.89
CA GLY A 138 -19.70 -10.37 -20.95
C GLY A 138 -20.50 -10.49 -19.66
N GLY A 139 -19.89 -10.47 -18.48
CA GLY A 139 -20.64 -10.45 -17.21
C GLY A 139 -21.48 -11.70 -16.92
N GLY A 140 -21.16 -12.82 -17.58
CA GLY A 140 -21.95 -14.05 -17.54
C GLY A 140 -21.54 -15.00 -16.42
N TYR A 141 -22.55 -15.42 -15.64
CA TYR A 141 -22.78 -16.72 -14.96
C TYR A 141 -21.66 -17.48 -14.20
N TRP A 142 -20.39 -17.09 -14.25
CA TRP A 142 -19.29 -17.85 -13.61
C TRP A 142 -18.84 -17.22 -12.29
N SER A 143 -19.17 -15.95 -12.08
CA SER A 143 -18.92 -15.15 -10.87
C SER A 143 -20.23 -14.87 -10.13
N TRP A 144 -21.00 -15.89 -9.74
CA TRP A 144 -22.17 -15.68 -8.86
C TRP A 144 -21.78 -15.27 -7.44
N GLU A 145 -20.51 -15.50 -7.08
CA GLU A 145 -19.90 -15.08 -5.82
C GLU A 145 -19.07 -13.83 -6.02
N ARG A 146 -19.68 -12.83 -6.67
CA ARG A 146 -19.13 -11.49 -6.61
C ARG A 146 -19.10 -11.09 -5.15
N PRO A 147 -17.96 -10.67 -4.58
CA PRO A 147 -18.00 -9.91 -3.35
C PRO A 147 -18.91 -8.71 -3.63
N TYR A 148 -20.07 -8.69 -2.98
CA TYR A 148 -21.04 -7.64 -3.17
C TYR A 148 -20.51 -6.43 -2.43
N LEU A 149 -20.02 -5.45 -3.20
CA LEU A 149 -19.79 -4.11 -2.72
C LEU A 149 -21.11 -3.35 -2.90
N GLU A 150 -21.83 -3.23 -1.79
CA GLU A 150 -22.99 -2.34 -1.72
C GLU A 150 -22.45 -0.92 -1.61
N ASP A 151 -22.23 -0.27 -2.76
CA ASP A 151 -21.98 1.16 -2.83
C ASP A 151 -23.24 1.87 -3.33
N LYS A 152 -23.63 2.96 -2.65
CA LYS A 152 -24.74 3.83 -3.03
C LYS A 152 -24.33 4.72 -4.20
N GLY A 153 -23.93 4.13 -5.32
CA GLY A 153 -23.76 4.84 -6.59
C GLY A 153 -22.49 4.52 -7.38
N SER A 154 -21.43 3.97 -6.78
CA SER A 154 -20.25 3.65 -7.58
C SER A 154 -20.44 2.37 -8.39
N LYS A 155 -20.08 2.46 -9.67
CA LYS A 155 -20.04 1.30 -10.56
C LYS A 155 -18.72 0.59 -10.35
N LEU A 156 -18.77 -0.62 -9.82
CA LEU A 156 -17.60 -1.49 -9.78
C LEU A 156 -17.23 -1.91 -11.19
N LYS A 157 -15.96 -1.73 -11.54
CA LYS A 157 -15.40 -2.21 -12.79
C LYS A 157 -14.70 -3.54 -12.54
N PRO A 158 -15.05 -4.60 -13.30
CA PRO A 158 -14.25 -5.80 -13.26
C PRO A 158 -12.85 -5.50 -13.81
N ILE A 159 -11.83 -6.04 -13.15
CA ILE A 159 -10.46 -6.06 -13.65
C ILE A 159 -9.93 -7.49 -13.56
N PHE A 160 -9.04 -7.84 -14.46
CA PHE A 160 -8.38 -9.13 -14.46
C PHE A 160 -6.94 -8.95 -13.99
N VAL A 161 -6.61 -9.62 -12.89
CA VAL A 161 -5.27 -9.59 -12.30
C VAL A 161 -4.66 -10.98 -12.46
N TYR A 162 -3.43 -11.04 -12.95
CA TYR A 162 -2.74 -12.31 -13.12
C TYR A 162 -2.05 -12.71 -11.81
N ASP A 163 -2.43 -13.87 -11.27
CA ASP A 163 -1.75 -14.48 -10.14
C ASP A 163 -0.63 -15.38 -10.65
N TYR A 164 0.61 -14.93 -10.49
CA TYR A 164 1.80 -15.64 -10.95
C TYR A 164 2.05 -16.95 -10.20
N GLU A 165 1.62 -17.06 -8.93
CA GLU A 165 1.82 -18.29 -8.15
C GLU A 165 0.90 -19.41 -8.64
N ARG A 166 -0.33 -19.03 -9.02
CA ARG A 166 -1.35 -19.98 -9.47
C ARG A 166 -1.45 -20.09 -10.99
N LEU A 167 -0.75 -19.23 -11.72
CA LEU A 167 -0.77 -19.14 -13.18
C LEU A 167 -2.20 -18.97 -13.74
N VAL A 168 -3.05 -18.22 -13.03
CA VAL A 168 -4.45 -17.97 -13.40
C VAL A 168 -4.77 -16.49 -13.33
N TYR A 169 -5.73 -16.07 -14.17
CA TYR A 169 -6.33 -14.75 -14.02
C TYR A 169 -7.39 -14.78 -12.92
N ILE A 170 -7.46 -13.71 -12.15
CA ILE A 170 -8.43 -13.54 -11.07
C ILE A 170 -9.24 -12.29 -11.36
N THR A 171 -10.55 -12.44 -11.30
CA THR A 171 -11.47 -11.32 -11.46
C THR A 171 -11.54 -10.56 -10.14
N CYS A 172 -11.16 -9.29 -10.19
CA CYS A 172 -11.30 -8.35 -9.11
C CYS A 172 -12.30 -7.26 -9.50
N TYR A 173 -12.78 -6.51 -8.52
CA TYR A 173 -13.74 -5.44 -8.70
C TYR A 173 -13.17 -4.17 -8.11
N SER A 174 -13.08 -3.12 -8.92
CA SER A 174 -12.52 -1.84 -8.52
C SER A 174 -13.54 -0.73 -8.61
N SER A 175 -13.66 0.05 -7.54
CA SER A 175 -14.39 1.32 -7.52
C SER A 175 -13.43 2.47 -7.85
N ASN A 176 -13.89 3.43 -8.66
CA ASN A 176 -13.14 4.62 -9.05
C ASN A 176 -11.79 4.31 -9.75
N LEU A 177 -11.75 3.29 -10.61
CA LEU A 177 -10.56 2.98 -11.42
C LEU A 177 -10.71 3.53 -12.85
N HIS A 178 -9.71 4.29 -13.31
CA HIS A 178 -9.70 5.07 -14.54
C HIS A 178 -8.38 4.88 -15.29
N ILE A 179 -8.09 3.64 -15.74
CA ILE A 179 -6.88 3.35 -16.51
C ILE A 179 -6.99 3.86 -17.96
N TYR A 180 -8.13 3.58 -18.60
CA TYR A 180 -8.36 3.86 -20.03
C TYR A 180 -9.66 4.62 -20.30
N GLY A 181 -10.38 5.00 -19.25
CA GLY A 181 -11.71 5.61 -19.39
C GLY A 181 -11.63 7.13 -19.55
N SER A 182 -12.49 7.68 -20.41
CA SER A 182 -12.82 9.11 -20.42
C SER A 182 -13.79 9.51 -19.30
N GLU A 183 -14.18 8.55 -18.46
CA GLU A 183 -15.03 8.80 -17.31
C GLU A 183 -14.32 9.72 -16.32
N GLU A 184 -15.07 10.68 -15.78
CA GLU A 184 -14.57 11.59 -14.75
C GLU A 184 -14.25 10.81 -13.48
N VAL A 185 -13.09 11.09 -12.91
CA VAL A 185 -12.63 10.47 -11.67
C VAL A 185 -13.42 11.06 -10.50
N GLU A 186 -13.82 10.22 -9.55
CA GLU A 186 -14.46 10.71 -8.35
C GLU A 186 -13.49 11.59 -7.55
N THR A 187 -13.95 12.77 -7.17
CA THR A 187 -13.18 13.73 -6.38
C THR A 187 -13.88 14.07 -5.07
N ILE A 188 -13.10 14.50 -4.08
CA ILE A 188 -13.54 14.94 -2.77
C ILE A 188 -13.08 16.39 -2.59
N TYR A 189 -13.96 17.28 -2.17
CA TYR A 189 -13.59 18.66 -1.87
C TYR A 189 -12.91 18.75 -0.50
N SER A 190 -11.81 19.49 -0.39
CA SER A 190 -11.04 19.60 0.86
C SER A 190 -11.78 20.34 1.98
N ASN A 191 -12.85 21.07 1.65
CA ASN A 191 -13.70 21.80 2.59
C ASN A 191 -14.83 20.95 3.17
N GLU A 192 -15.14 19.80 2.57
CA GLU A 192 -16.07 18.85 3.16
C GLU A 192 -15.44 18.34 4.46
N THR A 193 -16.19 18.42 5.55
CA THR A 193 -15.65 18.24 6.90
C THR A 193 -15.00 16.86 7.00
N PHE A 194 -13.74 16.83 7.47
CA PHE A 194 -12.96 15.62 7.76
C PHE A 194 -13.67 14.56 8.64
N GLU A 195 -14.84 14.88 9.16
CA GLU A 195 -15.63 14.02 10.03
C GLU A 195 -16.60 13.11 9.28
N THR A 196 -17.02 13.47 8.06
CA THR A 196 -17.94 12.63 7.28
C THR A 196 -17.14 11.59 6.46
N PRO A 197 -17.36 10.29 6.66
CA PRO A 197 -16.71 9.27 5.85
C PRO A 197 -17.21 9.35 4.40
N HIS A 198 -16.31 9.62 3.45
CA HIS A 198 -16.64 9.89 2.04
C HIS A 198 -16.77 8.64 1.16
N SER A 199 -16.61 7.45 1.71
CA SER A 199 -16.95 6.21 1.01
C SER A 199 -17.35 5.17 2.03
N MET A 200 -18.60 4.72 1.98
CA MET A 200 -19.03 3.54 2.72
C MET A 200 -19.25 2.42 1.72
N ASN A 201 -18.21 1.62 1.54
CA ASN A 201 -18.29 0.39 0.79
C ASN A 201 -18.53 -0.73 1.78
N ARG A 202 -19.77 -1.26 1.82
CA ARG A 202 -20.05 -2.48 2.57
C ARG A 202 -19.68 -3.66 1.67
N ILE A 203 -18.69 -4.43 2.09
CA ILE A 203 -18.38 -5.72 1.47
C ILE A 203 -19.17 -6.78 2.23
N ILE A 204 -19.99 -7.52 1.51
CA ILE A 204 -20.64 -8.72 2.02
C ILE A 204 -19.86 -9.93 1.51
N THR A 205 -19.38 -10.75 2.43
CA THR A 205 -18.46 -11.88 2.15
C THR A 205 -19.12 -13.23 2.36
N GLU A 206 -20.44 -13.22 2.50
CA GLU A 206 -21.24 -14.41 2.74
C GLU A 206 -21.00 -15.45 1.64
N ASN A 207 -20.95 -16.73 2.05
CA ASN A 207 -20.99 -17.91 1.18
C ASN A 207 -19.73 -18.30 0.39
N LEU A 208 -18.60 -17.60 0.50
CA LEU A 208 -17.40 -17.92 -0.29
C LEU A 208 -16.80 -19.32 -0.01
N GLU A 209 -16.84 -19.82 1.24
CA GLU A 209 -16.12 -21.06 1.60
C GLU A 209 -16.68 -22.35 1.05
N TRP A 210 -18.01 -22.54 1.10
CA TRP A 210 -18.59 -23.83 0.70
C TRP A 210 -18.50 -24.08 -0.82
N ASN A 211 -18.14 -23.04 -1.57
CA ASN A 211 -18.04 -23.05 -3.01
C ASN A 211 -16.62 -22.80 -3.53
N SER A 212 -15.62 -22.88 -2.65
CA SER A 212 -14.21 -22.76 -3.05
C SER A 212 -13.84 -23.81 -4.10
N PHE A 213 -13.25 -23.36 -5.21
CA PHE A 213 -12.76 -24.24 -6.27
C PHE A 213 -11.58 -25.09 -5.82
N TYR A 214 -10.72 -24.52 -4.98
CA TYR A 214 -9.52 -25.16 -4.47
C TYR A 214 -9.76 -25.68 -3.05
N PRO A 215 -9.99 -26.99 -2.85
CA PRO A 215 -10.40 -27.52 -1.56
C PRO A 215 -9.29 -27.50 -0.49
N TRP A 216 -8.06 -27.11 -0.82
CA TRP A 216 -6.96 -26.96 0.15
C TRP A 216 -6.68 -25.50 0.52
N THR A 217 -7.32 -24.54 -0.15
CA THR A 217 -7.14 -23.12 0.11
C THR A 217 -8.47 -22.56 0.59
N ALA A 218 -8.48 -21.99 1.79
CA ALA A 218 -9.60 -21.17 2.20
C ALA A 218 -9.72 -20.01 1.22
N PRO A 219 -10.92 -19.71 0.66
CA PRO A 219 -11.09 -18.49 -0.11
C PRO A 219 -10.73 -17.33 0.80
N GLN A 220 -10.29 -16.23 0.22
CA GLN A 220 -9.84 -15.06 0.95
C GLN A 220 -10.25 -13.86 0.13
N ILE A 221 -10.58 -12.77 0.79
CA ILE A 221 -10.82 -11.52 0.09
C ILE A 221 -9.60 -10.65 0.27
N LEU A 222 -9.06 -10.17 -0.84
CA LEU A 222 -7.95 -9.23 -0.82
C LEU A 222 -8.48 -7.84 -1.13
N LEU A 223 -8.18 -6.89 -0.27
CA LEU A 223 -8.53 -5.49 -0.39
C LEU A 223 -7.29 -4.67 -0.68
N SER A 224 -7.35 -3.80 -1.65
CA SER A 224 -6.26 -2.87 -1.93
C SER A 224 -6.80 -1.47 -2.22
N VAL A 225 -6.04 -0.45 -1.84
CA VAL A 225 -6.38 0.96 -2.05
C VAL A 225 -5.21 1.61 -2.75
N HIS A 226 -5.46 2.19 -3.92
CA HIS A 226 -4.40 2.68 -4.80
C HIS A 226 -4.83 3.90 -5.61
N SER A 227 -3.92 4.43 -6.41
CA SER A 227 -4.23 5.52 -7.35
C SER A 227 -5.29 5.07 -8.35
N PRO A 228 -6.28 5.90 -8.68
CA PRO A 228 -7.28 5.56 -9.70
C PRO A 228 -6.69 5.41 -11.11
N PHE A 229 -5.44 5.81 -11.31
CA PHE A 229 -4.77 5.73 -12.61
C PHE A 229 -3.75 4.59 -12.70
N VAL A 230 -3.42 3.96 -11.57
CA VAL A 230 -2.37 2.93 -11.51
C VAL A 230 -2.96 1.70 -10.84
N PRO A 231 -3.27 0.62 -11.60
CA PRO A 231 -3.70 -0.62 -10.99
C PRO A 231 -2.55 -1.23 -10.19
N ILE A 232 -2.88 -1.89 -9.09
CA ILE A 232 -1.94 -2.73 -8.34
C ILE A 232 -2.47 -4.15 -8.30
N ASN A 233 -1.59 -5.12 -8.09
CA ASN A 233 -1.96 -6.50 -7.89
C ASN A 233 -2.31 -6.73 -6.41
N PRO A 234 -3.58 -7.01 -6.04
CA PRO A 234 -3.95 -7.16 -4.64
C PRO A 234 -3.40 -8.44 -4.00
N PHE A 235 -2.87 -9.39 -4.78
CA PHE A 235 -2.15 -10.56 -4.26
C PHE A 235 -0.76 -10.21 -3.74
N ASP A 236 -0.13 -9.18 -4.32
CA ASP A 236 1.20 -8.73 -3.92
C ASP A 236 1.11 -7.63 -2.86
N GLU A 237 0.17 -6.68 -3.04
CA GLU A 237 0.11 -5.44 -2.25
C GLU A 237 -1.19 -5.30 -1.41
N GLY A 238 -2.09 -6.27 -1.48
CA GLY A 238 -3.39 -6.21 -0.82
C GLY A 238 -3.36 -6.67 0.64
N VAL A 239 -4.38 -6.22 1.37
CA VAL A 239 -4.69 -6.64 2.73
C VAL A 239 -5.69 -7.77 2.67
N LEU A 240 -5.37 -8.84 3.39
CA LEU A 240 -6.14 -10.06 3.44
C LEU A 240 -7.26 -9.90 4.50
N LEU A 241 -8.51 -10.05 4.07
CA LEU A 241 -9.70 -10.02 4.91
C LEU A 241 -10.12 -11.44 5.29
N GLU A 242 -10.62 -11.61 6.50
CA GLU A 242 -11.17 -12.88 6.97
C GLU A 242 -12.51 -13.17 6.27
N ASN A 243 -12.86 -14.44 6.11
CA ASN A 243 -14.15 -14.81 5.52
C ASN A 243 -15.31 -14.67 6.50
N PHE A 244 -16.53 -14.67 5.96
CA PHE A 244 -17.80 -14.68 6.71
C PHE A 244 -18.03 -13.47 7.61
N HIS A 245 -17.41 -12.37 7.22
CA HIS A 245 -17.47 -11.12 7.92
C HIS A 245 -17.89 -10.05 6.94
N ASP A 246 -18.92 -9.30 7.30
CA ASP A 246 -19.25 -8.10 6.56
C ASP A 246 -18.28 -7.01 6.97
N TYR A 247 -17.76 -6.29 5.99
CA TYR A 247 -16.79 -5.22 6.22
C TYR A 247 -17.35 -3.89 5.76
N PHE A 248 -17.30 -2.89 6.64
CA PHE A 248 -17.38 -1.50 6.22
C PHE A 248 -15.99 -0.96 5.95
N ILE A 249 -15.72 -0.56 4.71
CA ILE A 249 -14.52 0.18 4.35
C ILE A 249 -14.87 1.65 4.30
N ASN A 250 -14.23 2.42 5.18
CA ASN A 250 -14.28 3.87 5.16
C ASN A 250 -12.94 4.46 4.78
N LEU A 251 -12.92 5.27 3.72
CA LEU A 251 -11.78 6.11 3.38
C LEU A 251 -11.94 7.45 4.10
N LYS A 252 -10.96 7.80 4.92
CA LYS A 252 -10.92 9.08 5.62
C LYS A 252 -9.67 9.84 5.24
N LEU A 253 -9.85 11.06 4.76
CA LEU A 253 -8.73 11.97 4.59
C LEU A 253 -8.18 12.36 5.97
N CYS A 254 -6.89 12.22 6.18
CA CYS A 254 -6.20 12.52 7.43
C CYS A 254 -5.06 13.49 7.15
N ARG A 255 -4.99 14.56 7.94
CA ARG A 255 -3.86 15.49 7.93
C ARG A 255 -2.78 14.98 8.88
N LEU A 256 -1.60 14.67 8.36
CA LEU A 256 -0.41 14.37 9.16
C LEU A 256 0.24 15.66 9.65
N ARG A 257 1.01 15.58 10.76
CA ARG A 257 1.71 16.74 11.38
C ARG A 257 2.64 17.49 10.43
N VAL A 258 3.07 16.86 9.33
CA VAL A 258 4.00 17.43 8.33
C VAL A 258 3.25 17.95 7.10
N GLU A 259 2.01 18.42 7.28
CA GLU A 259 1.19 18.98 6.20
C GLU A 259 0.92 18.02 5.03
N ARG A 260 1.12 16.71 5.23
CA ARG A 260 0.76 15.71 4.22
C ARG A 260 -0.67 15.25 4.43
N LEU A 261 -1.44 15.24 3.34
CA LEU A 261 -2.73 14.57 3.30
C LEU A 261 -2.55 13.10 2.96
N VAL A 262 -3.23 12.26 3.70
CA VAL A 262 -3.20 10.81 3.56
C VAL A 262 -4.62 10.28 3.62
N PHE A 263 -4.95 9.33 2.76
CA PHE A 263 -6.15 8.52 2.92
C PHE A 263 -5.89 7.39 3.91
N SER A 264 -6.64 7.38 5.00
CA SER A 264 -6.67 6.29 5.98
C SER A 264 -7.84 5.36 5.68
N VAL A 265 -7.61 4.05 5.75
CA VAL A 265 -8.58 3.01 5.39
C VAL A 265 -9.06 2.32 6.66
N PHE A 266 -10.28 2.62 7.08
CA PHE A 266 -10.90 2.01 8.25
C PHE A 266 -11.73 0.81 7.80
N VAL A 267 -11.32 -0.38 8.23
CA VAL A 267 -12.05 -1.62 7.96
C VAL A 267 -12.73 -2.07 9.25
N ARG A 268 -14.06 -2.12 9.26
CA ARG A 268 -14.85 -2.54 10.42
C ARG A 268 -15.67 -3.77 10.08
N GLU A 269 -15.45 -4.83 10.84
CA GLU A 269 -16.24 -6.05 10.82
C GLU A 269 -17.61 -5.84 11.50
N ILE A 270 -18.70 -6.29 10.87
CA ILE A 270 -20.07 -6.25 11.39
C ILE A 270 -20.41 -7.60 12.05
N GLY A 271 -21.06 -7.59 13.21
CA GLY A 271 -21.71 -8.78 13.78
C GLY A 271 -20.96 -9.54 14.88
N LYS A 272 -19.68 -9.25 15.15
CA LYS A 272 -19.05 -9.70 16.41
C LYS A 272 -19.44 -8.76 17.55
N GLU A 273 -20.36 -9.19 18.42
CA GLU A 273 -20.36 -8.71 19.81
C GLU A 273 -19.00 -9.10 20.39
N THR A 274 -18.21 -8.11 20.82
CA THR A 274 -16.82 -8.29 21.21
C THR A 274 -16.69 -9.15 22.48
N HIS A 275 -16.58 -10.47 22.33
CA HIS A 275 -15.86 -11.32 23.27
C HIS A 275 -14.40 -11.40 22.81
N TYR A 276 -13.51 -10.89 23.67
CA TYR A 276 -12.09 -10.70 23.39
C TYR A 276 -11.33 -12.01 23.50
N GLU A 277 -10.88 -12.55 22.37
CA GLU A 277 -9.72 -13.44 22.33
C GLU A 277 -8.74 -12.96 21.25
N GLN A 278 -7.45 -13.08 21.58
CA GLN A 278 -6.30 -12.50 20.90
C GLN A 278 -6.25 -12.85 19.40
N LEU A 279 -6.12 -11.82 18.57
CA LEU A 279 -5.54 -11.97 17.24
C LEU A 279 -4.01 -12.07 17.37
N SER A 280 -3.42 -13.01 16.64
CA SER A 280 -2.00 -13.36 16.73
C SER A 280 -1.10 -12.24 16.19
N GLU A 281 0.06 -12.06 16.82
CA GLU A 281 1.10 -11.08 16.43
C GLU A 281 1.62 -11.25 14.98
N GLU A 282 1.36 -12.40 14.35
CA GLU A 282 1.78 -12.71 12.98
C GLU A 282 1.07 -11.83 11.93
N PHE A 283 -0.21 -11.48 12.16
CA PHE A 283 -1.00 -10.61 11.25
C PHE A 283 -0.41 -9.19 11.16
N ILE A 284 0.25 -8.72 12.21
CA ILE A 284 0.85 -7.38 12.29
C ILE A 284 2.24 -7.34 11.62
N LYS A 285 2.96 -8.47 11.61
CA LYS A 285 4.32 -8.55 11.04
C LYS A 285 4.32 -8.59 9.50
N ALA A 286 3.29 -9.17 8.88
CA ALA A 286 3.18 -9.30 7.43
C ALA A 286 2.92 -7.96 6.70
N LEU A 287 2.32 -6.96 7.36
CA LEU A 287 1.99 -5.65 6.78
C LEU A 287 3.16 -4.64 6.70
N VAL A 288 4.37 -5.03 7.10
CA VAL A 288 5.52 -4.11 7.29
C VAL A 288 6.38 -3.92 6.02
N LEU A 289 6.13 -4.66 4.94
CA LEU A 289 6.92 -4.57 3.72
C LEU A 289 6.07 -4.11 2.53
N GLN A 290 6.54 -3.05 1.87
CA GLN A 290 6.15 -2.56 0.54
C GLN A 290 5.05 -1.47 0.47
N SER A 291 5.50 -0.23 0.26
CA SER A 291 5.06 0.64 -0.86
C SER A 291 5.72 2.01 -0.74
N THR A 292 6.43 2.45 -1.78
CA THR A 292 6.86 3.83 -2.00
C THR A 292 6.64 4.10 -3.48
N LEU A 293 5.56 4.82 -3.82
CA LEU A 293 5.24 5.20 -5.20
C LEU A 293 5.38 6.71 -5.37
N TYR A 294 6.05 7.10 -6.44
CA TYR A 294 6.22 8.49 -6.88
C TYR A 294 5.12 8.83 -7.89
N PHE A 295 4.42 9.93 -7.67
CA PHE A 295 3.46 10.47 -8.63
C PHE A 295 4.19 11.34 -9.64
N TYR A 296 4.08 11.00 -10.93
CA TYR A 296 4.37 11.91 -12.04
C TYR A 296 3.06 12.24 -12.73
N SER A 297 2.74 13.53 -12.81
CA SER A 297 1.62 14.05 -13.60
C SER A 297 2.18 14.59 -14.91
N GLU A 298 2.04 13.85 -16.01
CA GLU A 298 2.20 14.41 -17.35
C GLU A 298 0.84 14.93 -17.82
N LYS A 299 0.65 16.26 -17.76
CA LYS A 299 -0.41 16.92 -18.52
C LYS A 299 0.20 17.76 -19.63
N VAL A 300 -0.30 17.52 -20.84
CA VAL A 300 -0.01 18.27 -22.07
C VAL A 300 -0.25 19.76 -21.82
N ARG A 301 0.76 20.56 -22.20
CA ARG A 301 0.94 22.01 -21.95
C ARG A 301 -0.35 22.84 -21.99
N PRO A 302 -0.40 23.84 -21.09
CA PRO A 302 -0.47 25.23 -21.51
C PRO A 302 0.85 25.94 -21.15
N LYS A 303 1.27 26.87 -22.00
CA LYS A 303 2.45 27.72 -21.78
C LYS A 303 2.26 28.53 -20.48
N ASN A 304 3.23 28.45 -19.57
CA ASN A 304 3.40 29.26 -18.36
C ASN A 304 2.65 28.82 -17.09
N SER A 305 2.91 27.61 -16.59
CA SER A 305 2.72 27.30 -15.17
C SER A 305 3.91 26.54 -14.58
N THR A 306 4.36 26.97 -13.41
CA THR A 306 5.38 26.31 -12.60
C THR A 306 4.81 25.05 -11.97
N PHE A 307 5.52 23.93 -12.11
CA PHE A 307 5.13 22.63 -11.55
C PHE A 307 5.36 22.59 -10.04
N SER A 308 4.32 22.29 -9.27
CA SER A 308 4.42 21.85 -7.87
C SER A 308 3.97 20.40 -7.78
N ASN A 309 4.90 19.49 -7.51
CA ASN A 309 4.63 18.05 -7.36
C ASN A 309 4.09 17.77 -5.95
N LEU A 310 2.79 17.51 -5.82
CA LEU A 310 2.21 17.03 -4.57
C LEU A 310 2.35 15.49 -4.52
N LEU A 311 3.21 15.00 -3.63
CA LEU A 311 3.37 13.57 -3.38
C LEU A 311 2.27 13.09 -2.42
N ILE A 312 1.20 12.50 -2.95
CA ILE A 312 0.15 11.88 -2.14
C ILE A 312 0.40 10.37 -2.05
N THR A 313 1.30 9.92 -1.16
CA THR A 313 1.40 8.48 -0.90
C THR A 313 0.18 8.02 -0.10
N PRO A 314 -0.66 7.11 -0.60
CA PRO A 314 -1.67 6.47 0.23
C PRO A 314 -0.96 5.66 1.30
N THR A 315 -1.11 6.02 2.58
CA THR A 315 -0.71 5.16 3.70
C THR A 315 -1.95 4.55 4.30
N VAL A 316 -2.06 3.23 4.16
CA VAL A 316 -3.18 2.45 4.70
C VAL A 316 -3.06 2.41 6.23
N ARG A 317 -3.86 3.23 6.91
CA ARG A 317 -4.02 3.17 8.38
C ARG A 317 -5.16 2.21 8.70
N ILE A 318 -4.84 0.96 9.03
CA ILE A 318 -5.84 0.01 9.51
C ILE A 318 -6.12 0.31 10.98
N THR A 319 -7.37 0.65 11.27
CA THR A 319 -7.82 0.93 12.63
C THR A 319 -8.87 -0.07 13.02
N LYS A 320 -8.58 -0.91 14.03
CA LYS A 320 -9.55 -1.84 14.59
C LYS A 320 -10.16 -1.21 15.85
N VAL A 321 -11.48 -1.10 15.86
CA VAL A 321 -12.24 -0.50 16.96
C VAL A 321 -12.69 -1.60 17.91
N TYR A 322 -12.24 -1.53 19.15
CA TYR A 322 -12.54 -2.46 20.24
C TYR A 322 -13.39 -1.73 21.30
N GLY A 323 -14.71 -1.73 21.14
CA GLY A 323 -15.60 -0.96 22.01
C GLY A 323 -15.31 0.55 21.98
N LYS A 324 -14.96 1.15 23.12
CA LYS A 324 -14.54 2.57 23.23
C LYS A 324 -13.06 2.81 22.93
N ARG A 325 -12.27 1.76 22.68
CA ARG A 325 -10.83 1.86 22.43
C ARG A 325 -10.56 1.65 20.94
N THR A 326 -9.74 2.53 20.40
CA THR A 326 -9.33 2.50 19.00
C THR A 326 -7.87 2.09 18.97
N ILE A 327 -7.55 0.94 18.37
CA ILE A 327 -6.17 0.57 18.10
C ILE A 327 -5.87 0.98 16.67
N THR A 328 -5.07 2.03 16.55
CA THR A 328 -4.64 2.60 15.28
C THR A 328 -3.22 2.14 15.00
N LEU A 329 -3.03 1.36 13.94
CA LEU A 329 -1.71 1.04 13.42
C LEU A 329 -1.38 2.06 12.32
N ASP A 330 -0.45 2.96 12.64
CA ASP A 330 0.12 3.89 11.68
C ASP A 330 1.26 3.20 10.94
N LEU A 331 1.00 2.73 9.72
CA LEU A 331 2.03 2.25 8.81
C LEU A 331 2.76 3.47 8.23
N VAL A 332 3.70 4.02 9.00
CA VAL A 332 4.66 5.01 8.52
C VAL A 332 5.94 4.27 8.19
N HIS A 333 6.34 4.31 6.92
CA HIS A 333 7.61 3.75 6.46
C HIS A 333 8.76 4.31 7.31
N LYS A 334 9.35 3.48 8.19
CA LYS A 334 10.42 3.86 9.13
C LYS A 334 11.79 3.95 8.42
N LYS A 335 11.86 4.72 7.34
CA LYS A 335 13.11 5.02 6.62
C LYS A 335 13.36 6.53 6.42
N CYS A 336 12.57 7.39 7.06
CA CYS A 336 12.80 8.84 7.08
C CYS A 336 13.16 9.34 8.49
N ALA A 337 13.93 8.56 9.26
CA ALA A 337 14.54 9.02 10.50
C ALA A 337 16.07 8.99 10.36
N GLU A 338 16.64 10.19 10.51
CA GLU A 338 18.02 10.51 10.89
C GLU A 338 19.14 10.51 9.81
N LYS A 339 19.52 11.72 9.40
CA LYS A 339 20.93 12.12 9.47
C LYS A 339 21.08 13.19 10.54
N GLY A 340 21.73 12.84 11.64
CA GLY A 340 22.17 13.85 12.59
C GLY A 340 22.78 13.38 13.90
N VAL A 341 23.45 12.23 14.01
CA VAL A 341 24.44 11.99 15.09
C VAL A 341 25.54 11.03 14.59
N ARG A 342 26.81 11.37 14.87
CA ARG A 342 27.99 10.51 14.69
C ARG A 342 28.04 9.49 15.84
N GLY A 343 28.14 8.20 15.55
CA GLY A 343 28.39 7.17 16.56
C GLY A 343 28.53 5.77 15.96
N ILE A 344 29.54 5.04 16.43
CA ILE A 344 29.98 3.73 15.96
C ILE A 344 28.92 2.66 16.25
N PHE A 345 28.69 1.76 15.28
CA PHE A 345 27.80 0.60 15.38
C PHE A 345 28.32 -0.45 16.38
N LEU A 346 27.44 -0.93 17.24
CA LEU A 346 27.46 -2.28 17.81
C LEU A 346 26.02 -2.79 17.91
N SER A 347 25.85 -4.06 17.54
CA SER A 347 24.58 -4.75 17.29
C SER A 347 23.82 -5.20 18.56
N HIS A 348 22.53 -5.49 18.36
CA HIS A 348 21.57 -6.25 19.18
C HIS A 348 20.78 -5.54 20.30
N ALA A 349 19.49 -5.93 20.36
CA ALA A 349 18.42 -5.65 21.31
C ALA A 349 17.59 -4.36 21.13
N MET A 350 16.29 -4.53 20.84
CA MET A 350 15.27 -3.55 21.22
C MET A 350 14.47 -4.12 22.39
N VAL A 351 14.68 -3.51 23.56
CA VAL A 351 13.97 -3.77 24.82
C VAL A 351 12.61 -3.08 24.77
N VAL A 352 11.52 -3.82 25.00
CA VAL A 352 10.20 -3.23 25.25
C VAL A 352 10.04 -3.06 26.76
N ARG A 353 10.07 -1.81 27.23
CA ARG A 353 9.78 -1.47 28.63
C ARG A 353 8.27 -1.47 28.84
N LYS A 354 7.79 -2.32 29.75
CA LYS A 354 6.40 -2.42 30.17
C LYS A 354 6.29 -1.78 31.56
N ASP A 355 5.77 -0.56 31.65
CA ASP A 355 5.39 0.03 32.94
C ASP A 355 3.91 -0.30 33.20
N ILE A 356 3.68 -1.29 34.06
CA ILE A 356 2.40 -1.52 34.73
C ILE A 356 2.61 -1.12 36.19
N ARG A 357 1.88 -0.11 36.66
CA ARG A 357 1.68 0.13 38.09
C ARG A 357 0.36 -0.50 38.50
N TRP A 358 0.43 -1.26 39.59
CA TRP A 358 -0.67 -1.98 40.24
C TRP A 358 -1.72 -1.04 40.81
#